data_AF-A0A952QXT8-F1
#
_entry.id   AF-A0A952QXT8-F1
#
_cell.length_a   1.000
_cell.length_b   1.000
_cell.length_c   1.000
_cell.angle_alpha   90.00
_cell.angle_beta   90.00
_cell.angle_gamma   90.00
#
_symmetry.space_group_name_H-M   'P 1'
#
loop_
_entity.id
_entity.type
_entity.pdbx_description
1 polymer ?
#
loop_
_entity_poly.entity_id
_entity_poly.type
_entity_poly.pdbx_seq_one_letter_code
_entity_poly.pdbx_strand_id
1 'polypeptide(L)' 'MSSKTRASLEPAVSYRICPVCARATPSSAGENYCPNDGAELLRACPSCGAPIGSPFGEYCSACGGRLFAHEGREPQRH' A
#
# COMPACT_ATOMS: atom_id res chain seq x y z
N MET A 1 -15.87 26.23 -25.58
CA MET A 1 -15.77 24.97 -24.82
C MET A 1 -14.35 24.44 -24.96
N SER A 2 -13.50 24.52 -23.92
CA SER A 2 -12.24 23.77 -23.84
C SER A 2 -11.65 23.96 -22.44
N SER A 3 -12.31 23.34 -21.46
CA SER A 3 -11.70 23.09 -20.16
C SER A 3 -10.58 22.08 -20.40
N LYS A 4 -9.35 22.56 -20.58
CA LYS A 4 -8.15 21.72 -20.42
C LYS A 4 -8.15 21.29 -18.97
N THR A 5 -8.70 20.11 -18.70
CA THR A 5 -8.55 19.42 -17.43
C THR A 5 -7.06 19.37 -17.15
N ARG A 6 -6.60 20.23 -16.23
CA ARG A 6 -5.27 20.06 -15.65
C ARG A 6 -5.32 18.66 -15.08
N ALA A 7 -4.59 17.74 -15.71
CA ALA A 7 -4.23 16.48 -15.09
C ALA A 7 -3.72 16.88 -13.72
N SER A 8 -4.51 16.58 -12.69
CA SER A 8 -4.14 16.87 -11.32
C SER A 8 -2.84 16.12 -11.14
N LEU A 9 -1.73 16.86 -11.14
CA LEU A 9 -0.44 16.40 -10.65
C LEU A 9 -0.62 16.28 -9.14
N GLU A 10 -1.56 15.44 -8.70
CA GLU A 10 -1.48 14.86 -7.39
C GLU A 10 -0.09 14.22 -7.39
N PRO A 11 0.82 14.59 -6.48
CA PRO A 11 2.04 13.83 -6.34
C PRO A 11 1.59 12.38 -6.25
N ALA A 12 2.14 11.49 -7.09
CA ALA A 12 1.76 10.09 -7.06
C ALA A 12 2.13 9.56 -5.68
N VAL A 13 1.21 9.68 -4.71
CA VAL A 13 1.45 9.35 -3.32
C VAL A 13 1.55 7.84 -3.34
N SER A 14 2.79 7.37 -3.28
CA SER A 14 3.06 5.96 -3.08
C SER A 14 3.05 5.69 -1.59
N TYR A 15 2.53 4.52 -1.25
CA TYR A 15 2.46 4.02 0.10
C TYR A 15 3.37 2.82 0.22
N ARG A 16 3.80 2.55 1.44
CA ARG A 16 4.39 1.28 1.82
C ARG A 16 3.44 0.57 2.76
N ILE A 17 3.19 -0.71 2.51
CA ILE A 17 2.23 -1.48 3.29
C ILE A 17 2.93 -2.63 4.00
N CYS A 18 2.66 -2.76 5.29
CA CYS A 18 3.09 -3.91 6.06
C CYS A 18 2.27 -5.15 5.66
N PRO A 19 2.90 -6.26 5.25
CA PRO A 19 2.16 -7.45 4.83
C PRO A 19 1.49 -8.21 5.97
N VAL A 20 1.86 -7.94 7.22
CA VAL A 20 1.33 -8.65 8.39
C VAL A 20 0.11 -7.92 8.99
N CYS A 21 0.29 -6.68 9.46
CA CYS A 21 -0.77 -5.91 10.09
C CYS A 21 -1.58 -5.01 9.15
N ALA A 22 -1.23 -4.96 7.86
CA ALA A 22 -1.83 -4.06 6.85
C ALA A 22 -1.69 -2.56 7.13
N ARG A 23 -0.77 -2.16 8.02
CA ARG A 23 -0.44 -0.74 8.22
C ARG A 23 0.15 -0.15 6.95
N ALA A 24 -0.43 0.95 6.46
CA ALA A 24 0.16 1.76 5.41
C ALA A 24 0.86 2.99 5.98
N THR A 25 2.00 3.32 5.39
CA THR A 25 2.74 4.56 5.64
C THR A 25 3.05 5.22 4.31
N PRO A 26 3.00 6.56 4.18
CA PRO A 26 3.43 7.22 2.95
C PRO A 26 4.92 6.96 2.70
N SER A 27 5.30 6.77 1.43
CA SER A 27 6.70 6.56 1.04
C SER A 27 7.63 7.68 1.51
N SER A 28 7.09 8.89 1.70
CA SER A 28 7.81 10.06 2.20
C SER A 28 8.26 9.93 3.66
N ALA A 29 7.68 9.03 4.45
CA ALA A 29 8.06 8.83 5.86
C ALA A 29 9.43 8.16 6.03
N GLY A 30 9.97 7.52 4.98
CA GLY A 30 11.27 6.86 5.03
C GLY A 30 11.32 5.55 5.84
N GLU A 31 10.19 5.10 6.42
CA GLU A 31 10.11 3.78 7.07
C GLU A 31 10.31 2.64 6.05
N ASN A 32 11.18 1.70 6.43
CA ASN A 32 11.45 0.46 5.69
C ASN A 32 10.83 -0.76 6.40
N TYR A 33 10.66 -0.67 7.71
CA TYR A 33 10.13 -1.73 8.57
C TYR A 33 8.90 -1.22 9.32
N CYS A 34 7.96 -2.11 9.61
CA CYS A 34 6.77 -1.80 10.37
C CYS A 34 7.12 -1.61 11.85
N PRO A 35 6.74 -0.48 12.49
CA PRO A 35 6.98 -0.28 13.91
C PRO A 35 6.14 -1.19 14.82
N ASN A 36 5.08 -1.84 14.28
CA ASN A 36 4.17 -2.66 15.07
C ASN A 36 4.65 -4.12 15.20
N ASP A 37 5.23 -4.67 14.14
CA ASP A 37 5.57 -6.10 14.01
C ASP A 37 6.98 -6.35 13.46
N GLY A 38 7.70 -5.29 13.03
CA GLY A 38 9.06 -5.39 12.51
C GLY A 38 9.16 -5.93 11.08
N ALA A 39 8.06 -6.27 10.42
CA ALA A 39 8.08 -6.80 9.05
C ALA A 39 8.54 -5.72 8.05
N GLU A 40 9.22 -6.13 6.98
CA GLU A 40 9.60 -5.23 5.89
C GLU A 40 8.37 -4.73 5.15
N LEU A 41 8.31 -3.42 4.93
CA LEU A 41 7.18 -2.78 4.26
C LEU A 41 7.27 -2.94 2.74
N LEU A 42 6.19 -3.40 2.13
CA LEU A 42 6.05 -3.51 0.69
C LEU A 42 5.99 -2.13 0.07
N ARG A 43 6.98 -1.79 -0.76
CA ARG A 43 7.04 -0.52 -1.51
C ARG A 43 6.25 -0.58 -2.82
N ALA A 44 6.02 -1.78 -3.30
CA ALA A 44 5.39 -2.09 -4.57
C ALA A 44 4.67 -3.44 -4.45
N CYS A 45 3.79 -3.72 -5.42
CA CYS A 45 3.14 -5.02 -5.53
C CYS A 45 4.20 -6.11 -5.76
N PRO A 46 4.24 -7.17 -4.92
CA PRO A 46 5.19 -8.26 -5.10
C PRO A 46 4.92 -9.09 -6.37
N SER A 47 3.69 -9.06 -6.90
CA SER A 47 3.33 -9.83 -8.11
C SER A 47 3.72 -9.13 -9.42
N CYS A 48 3.62 -7.80 -9.50
CA CYS A 48 3.84 -7.07 -10.76
C CYS A 48 4.82 -5.89 -10.66
N GLY A 49 5.29 -5.54 -9.46
CA GLY A 49 6.18 -4.41 -9.23
C GLY A 49 5.53 -3.02 -9.31
N ALA A 50 4.21 -2.93 -9.48
CA ALA A 50 3.52 -1.64 -9.54
C ALA A 50 3.56 -0.90 -8.19
N PRO A 51 3.71 0.43 -8.17
CA PRO A 51 3.69 1.21 -6.93
C PRO A 51 2.32 1.13 -6.25
N ILE A 52 2.32 1.11 -4.92
CA ILE A 52 1.08 1.06 -4.14
C ILE A 52 0.51 2.48 -4.06
N GLY A 53 -0.54 2.75 -4.82
CA GLY A 53 -1.21 4.06 -4.84
C GLY A 53 -2.32 4.25 -3.80
N SER A 54 -2.59 3.25 -2.96
CA SER A 54 -3.70 3.30 -2.00
C SER A 54 -3.29 2.76 -0.63
N PRO A 55 -3.53 3.51 0.47
CA PRO A 55 -3.13 3.11 1.82
C PRO A 55 -3.96 1.94 2.39
N PHE A 56 -5.13 1.67 1.82
CA PHE A 56 -6.01 0.59 2.27
C PHE A 56 -6.24 -0.45 1.17
N GLY A 57 -5.40 -0.46 0.13
CA GLY A 57 -5.52 -1.43 -0.95
C GLY A 57 -5.09 -2.82 -0.47
N GLU A 58 -6.01 -3.77 -0.37
CA GLU A 58 -5.65 -5.19 -0.19
C GLU A 58 -5.14 -5.80 -1.51
N TYR A 59 -5.61 -5.27 -2.64
CA TYR A 59 -5.28 -5.73 -3.99
C TYR A 59 -4.56 -4.64 -4.78
N CYS A 60 -3.67 -5.06 -5.66
CA CYS A 60 -3.00 -4.18 -6.60
C CYS A 60 -3.99 -3.67 -7.65
N SER A 61 -4.10 -2.36 -7.81
CA SER A 61 -4.93 -1.73 -8.85
C SER A 61 -4.42 -1.97 -10.27
N ALA A 62 -3.17 -2.42 -10.44
CA ALA A 62 -2.57 -2.67 -11.75
C ALA A 62 -2.76 -4.12 -12.23
N CYS A 63 -2.53 -5.11 -11.36
CA CYS A 63 -2.59 -6.54 -11.75
C CYS A 63 -3.69 -7.33 -11.05
N GLY A 64 -4.39 -6.76 -10.05
CA GLY A 64 -5.38 -7.46 -9.24
C GLY A 64 -4.78 -8.45 -8.21
N GLY A 65 -3.46 -8.62 -8.18
CA GLY A 65 -2.78 -9.47 -7.21
C GLY A 65 -2.91 -8.95 -5.79
N ARG A 66 -3.03 -9.86 -4.82
CA ARG A 66 -3.09 -9.50 -3.39
C ARG A 66 -1.75 -8.89 -2.97
N LEU A 67 -1.79 -7.72 -2.33
CA LEU A 67 -0.57 -7.07 -1.86
C LEU A 67 0.02 -7.80 -0.66
N PHE A 68 -0.84 -8.34 0.20
CA PHE A 68 -0.43 -9.06 1.39
C PHE A 68 -1.42 -10.15 1.76
N ALA A 69 -0.90 -11.29 2.23
CA ALA A 69 -1.72 -12.30 2.86
C ALA A 69 -2.01 -11.82 4.28
N HIS A 70 -3.25 -11.42 4.56
CA HIS A 70 -3.72 -11.35 5.96
C HIS A 70 -3.77 -12.78 6.52
N GLU A 71 -2.62 -13.38 6.80
CA GLU A 71 -2.55 -14.55 7.68
C GLU A 71 -2.55 -14.04 9.11
N GLY A 72 -3.72 -14.09 9.75
CA GLY A 72 -3.77 -14.11 11.20
C GLY A 72 -4.09 -12.80 11.91
N ARG A 73 -5.04 -12.01 11.41
CA ARG A 73 -5.95 -11.38 12.39
C ARG A 73 -6.88 -12.49 12.87
N GLU A 74 -6.44 -13.28 13.85
CA GLU A 74 -7.37 -13.97 14.74
C GLU A 74 -8.40 -12.91 15.17
N PRO A 75 -9.70 -13.04 14.85
CA PRO A 75 -10.68 -12.18 15.47
C PRO A 75 -10.53 -12.41 16.98
N GLN A 76 -10.23 -11.35 17.73
CA GLN A 76 -10.09 -11.39 19.19
C GLN A 76 -11.19 -12.30 19.77
N ARG A 77 -10.82 -13.52 20.17
CA ARG A 77 -11.73 -14.41 20.89
C ARG A 77 -11.79 -13.87 22.31
N HIS A 78 -12.92 -13.23 22.59
CA HIS A 78 -13.31 -12.65 23.88
C HIS A 78 -13.45 -13.74 24.95
#